data_AF-A0A6B3GVU8-F1
#
_entry.id   AF-A0A6B3GVU8-F1
#
_cell.length_a   1.000
_cell.length_b   1.000
_cell.length_c   1.000
_cell.angle_alpha   90.00
_cell.angle_beta   90.00
_cell.angle_gamma   90.00
#
_symmetry.space_group_name_H-M   'P 1'
#
loop_
_entity.id
_entity.type
_entity.pdbx_description
1 polymer ?
#
loop_
_entity_poly.entity_id
_entity_poly.type
_entity_poly.pdbx_seq_one_letter_code
_entity_poly.pdbx_strand_id
1 'polypeptide(L)'
;MSRRILPLAALTAATALTLTACGGEPAEPDDIKGAGASASAGAGDGAEEQDGGRPDLKLPGDVELAFESTPPSDSGHAAALTDAENYIRALAHGIVAQDPEDKAYQFYSEGSAAQYAKEQIQQWVDGEWTATGKDRYYRAETADVGKSKGVLVTMCRNQADYFGKNVKTGKVERTEESLKSYQKFSLLMRPAKSAGEHWVVQQIEVQGEVQECKG
;
A
#
# COMPACT_ATOMS: atom_id res chain seq x y z
N MET A 1 43.31 44.46 -44.53
CA MET A 1 42.91 43.15 -43.95
C MET A 1 41.40 43.04 -44.07
N SER A 2 40.90 42.42 -45.14
CA SER A 2 39.45 42.29 -45.39
C SER A 2 39.11 40.83 -45.59
N ARG A 3 38.29 40.32 -44.67
CA ARG A 3 37.89 38.91 -44.56
C ARG A 3 36.91 38.54 -45.67
N ARG A 4 37.15 37.36 -46.25
CA ARG A 4 36.26 36.67 -47.20
C ARG A 4 35.04 36.15 -46.44
N ILE A 5 33.86 36.35 -47.02
CA ILE A 5 32.58 35.79 -46.57
C ILE A 5 32.30 34.57 -47.46
N LEU A 6 32.10 33.40 -46.84
CA LEU A 6 31.57 32.18 -47.46
C LEU A 6 30.30 31.78 -46.70
N PRO A 7 29.21 31.39 -47.39
CA PRO A 7 27.99 30.88 -46.76
C PRO A 7 28.04 29.35 -46.67
N LEU A 8 27.61 28.77 -45.55
CA LEU A 8 27.23 27.35 -45.50
C LEU A 8 25.90 27.19 -44.78
N ALA A 9 25.02 26.47 -45.45
CA ALA A 9 23.69 26.11 -45.02
C ALA A 9 23.70 25.03 -43.93
N ALA A 10 22.67 25.10 -43.09
CA ALA A 10 21.99 24.10 -42.26
C ALA A 10 22.64 22.73 -42.02
N LEU A 11 22.63 22.29 -40.75
CA LEU A 11 21.93 21.06 -40.35
C LEU A 11 21.61 21.10 -38.85
N THR A 12 20.34 20.86 -38.54
CA THR A 12 19.73 20.65 -37.23
C THR A 12 20.08 19.28 -36.65
N ALA A 13 20.40 19.22 -35.35
CA ALA A 13 19.93 18.20 -34.38
C ALA A 13 20.73 18.34 -33.08
N ALA A 14 20.20 19.08 -32.10
CA ALA A 14 20.61 18.92 -30.71
C ALA A 14 19.63 17.94 -30.07
N THR A 15 20.09 16.71 -29.85
CA THR A 15 19.36 15.68 -29.11
C THR A 15 19.23 16.12 -27.65
N ALA A 16 18.04 16.55 -27.27
CA ALA A 16 17.66 16.67 -25.87
C ALA A 16 17.64 15.25 -25.27
N LEU A 17 18.56 14.97 -24.34
CA LEU A 17 18.49 13.80 -23.46
C LEU A 17 17.33 14.02 -22.48
N THR A 18 16.13 13.65 -22.89
CA THR A 18 14.99 13.53 -21.97
C THR A 18 15.16 12.24 -21.17
N LEU A 19 15.21 12.38 -19.84
CA LEU A 19 15.20 11.29 -18.89
C LEU A 19 14.03 10.34 -19.22
N THR A 20 14.34 9.08 -19.50
CA THR A 20 13.35 8.00 -19.55
C THR A 20 12.95 7.67 -18.11
N ALA A 21 11.92 8.36 -17.63
CA ALA A 21 11.10 7.83 -16.55
C ALA A 21 10.43 6.56 -17.06
N CYS A 22 10.71 5.44 -16.38
CA CYS A 22 10.04 4.17 -16.60
C CYS A 22 8.62 4.30 -16.00
N GLY A 23 7.70 4.83 -16.80
CA GLY A 23 6.27 4.86 -16.51
C GLY A 23 5.59 3.78 -17.33
N GLY A 24 5.05 2.78 -16.65
CA GLY A 24 4.26 1.72 -17.26
C GLY A 24 3.05 2.28 -18.00
N GLU A 25 2.75 1.65 -19.13
CA GLU A 25 1.66 1.98 -20.03
C GLU A 25 0.29 1.87 -19.32
N PRO A 26 -0.61 2.85 -19.50
CA PRO A 26 -1.96 2.81 -18.96
C PRO A 26 -2.87 1.96 -19.84
N ALA A 27 -3.53 0.97 -19.24
CA ALA A 27 -4.71 0.34 -19.84
C ALA A 27 -5.90 1.30 -19.70
N GLU A 28 -6.67 1.43 -20.78
CA GLU A 28 -7.66 2.48 -20.98
C GLU A 28 -8.82 2.44 -19.96
N PRO A 29 -9.28 3.61 -19.47
CA PRO A 29 -10.51 3.73 -18.71
C PRO A 29 -11.71 3.91 -19.64
N ASP A 30 -12.66 2.98 -19.61
CA ASP A 30 -14.00 3.17 -20.17
C ASP A 30 -14.78 4.22 -19.34
N ASP A 31 -15.46 5.11 -20.08
CA ASP A 31 -16.26 6.25 -19.63
C ASP A 31 -17.25 5.95 -18.50
N ILE A 32 -17.27 6.76 -17.43
CA ILE A 32 -18.53 7.19 -16.76
C ILE A 32 -18.44 8.65 -16.33
N LYS A 33 -19.33 9.43 -16.95
CA LYS A 33 -19.69 10.83 -16.69
C LYS A 33 -20.72 10.89 -15.55
N GLY A 34 -20.51 11.73 -14.53
CA GLY A 34 -21.57 12.05 -13.57
C GLY A 34 -21.12 12.91 -12.39
N ALA A 35 -21.44 14.20 -12.45
CA ALA A 35 -21.26 15.17 -11.37
C ALA A 35 -22.26 14.98 -10.22
N GLY A 36 -21.88 15.39 -9.01
CA GLY A 36 -22.83 15.64 -7.92
C GLY A 36 -22.19 15.81 -6.56
N ALA A 37 -21.90 17.06 -6.18
CA ALA A 37 -21.58 17.40 -4.79
C ALA A 37 -22.81 17.23 -3.89
N SER A 38 -22.63 16.65 -2.70
CA SER A 38 -23.41 16.99 -1.50
C SER A 38 -22.68 16.55 -0.24
N ALA A 39 -22.53 17.52 0.67
CA ALA A 39 -22.01 17.37 2.02
C ALA A 39 -23.06 16.75 2.96
N SER A 40 -22.64 15.91 3.90
CA SER A 40 -22.71 16.19 5.35
C SER A 40 -22.43 14.95 6.21
N ALA A 41 -21.46 15.13 7.12
CA ALA A 41 -21.47 14.84 8.56
C ALA A 41 -21.94 13.48 9.13
N GLY A 42 -21.02 12.88 9.89
CA GLY A 42 -21.25 11.98 11.03
C GLY A 42 -19.91 11.41 11.50
N ALA A 43 -19.20 12.05 12.44
CA ALA A 43 -19.02 11.54 13.81
C ALA A 43 -18.76 10.01 13.82
N GLY A 44 -17.53 9.51 13.97
CA GLY A 44 -16.60 9.83 15.05
C GLY A 44 -16.73 8.74 16.11
N ASP A 45 -15.95 7.68 15.99
CA ASP A 45 -15.62 6.77 17.09
C ASP A 45 -14.09 6.75 17.18
N GLY A 46 -13.57 7.27 18.30
CA GLY A 46 -12.14 7.25 18.55
C GLY A 46 -11.69 5.80 18.67
N ALA A 47 -10.58 5.45 18.01
CA ALA A 47 -9.96 4.16 18.19
C ALA A 47 -9.79 3.91 19.70
N GLU A 48 -10.45 2.88 20.25
CA GLU A 48 -10.18 2.45 21.61
C GLU A 48 -8.68 2.09 21.68
N GLU A 49 -7.93 2.84 22.48
CA GLU A 49 -6.50 2.60 22.65
C GLU A 49 -6.30 1.29 23.42
N GLN A 50 -5.60 0.35 22.79
CA GLN A 50 -5.05 -0.82 23.47
C GLN A 50 -3.85 -0.41 24.34
N ASP A 51 -3.39 -1.33 25.18
CA ASP A 51 -2.24 -1.13 26.04
C ASP A 51 -1.03 -0.59 25.26
N GLY A 52 -0.41 0.47 25.76
CA GLY A 52 0.68 1.19 25.09
C GLY A 52 0.27 2.20 24.01
N GLY A 53 -1.01 2.58 23.91
CA GLY A 53 -1.48 3.65 23.00
C GLY A 53 -1.62 3.23 21.53
N ARG A 54 -1.69 1.92 21.27
CA ARG A 54 -1.87 1.35 19.94
C ARG A 54 -3.36 1.28 19.59
N PRO A 55 -3.78 1.54 18.35
CA PRO A 55 -5.20 1.52 17.97
C PRO A 55 -5.77 0.09 18.00
N ASP A 56 -7.08 -0.03 18.21
CA ASP A 56 -7.81 -1.27 17.93
C ASP A 56 -7.72 -1.61 16.42
N LEU A 57 -7.53 -2.89 16.12
CA LEU A 57 -7.42 -3.44 14.77
C LEU A 57 -8.36 -4.63 14.55
N LYS A 58 -9.43 -4.74 15.35
CA LYS A 58 -10.44 -5.80 15.20
C LYS A 58 -11.05 -5.77 13.81
N LEU A 59 -11.10 -6.94 13.19
CA LEU A 59 -11.77 -7.19 11.92
C LEU A 59 -13.05 -8.02 12.17
N PRO A 60 -14.06 -7.91 11.31
CA PRO A 60 -15.24 -8.75 11.37
C PRO A 60 -14.86 -10.21 11.13
N GLY A 61 -15.66 -11.13 11.67
CA GLY A 61 -15.33 -12.57 11.65
C GLY A 61 -15.27 -13.20 10.26
N ASP A 62 -15.69 -12.50 9.20
CA ASP A 62 -15.59 -12.93 7.81
C ASP A 62 -14.38 -12.33 7.07
N VAL A 63 -13.45 -11.67 7.78
CA VAL A 63 -12.20 -11.13 7.24
C VAL A 63 -11.03 -11.68 8.06
N GLU A 64 -10.20 -12.52 7.45
CA GLU A 64 -9.02 -13.12 8.09
C GLU A 64 -7.74 -12.66 7.39
N LEU A 65 -6.79 -12.11 8.15
CA LEU A 65 -5.43 -11.88 7.67
C LEU A 65 -4.49 -12.88 8.35
N ALA A 66 -3.99 -13.83 7.57
CA ALA A 66 -3.08 -14.87 8.04
C ALA A 66 -1.63 -14.46 7.76
N PHE A 67 -0.91 -14.12 8.82
CA PHE A 67 0.53 -13.84 8.77
C PHE A 67 1.31 -15.11 9.14
N GLU A 68 1.95 -15.71 8.14
CA GLU A 68 2.74 -16.95 8.24
C GLU A 68 4.24 -16.60 8.29
N SER A 69 4.62 -15.74 9.23
CA SER A 69 5.98 -15.27 9.43
C SER A 69 6.61 -15.93 10.66
N THR A 70 7.92 -16.18 10.59
CA THR A 70 8.71 -16.52 11.78
C THR A 70 9.41 -15.26 12.24
N PRO A 71 9.20 -14.82 13.49
CA PRO A 71 9.88 -13.62 13.99
C PRO A 71 11.40 -13.75 13.86
N PRO A 72 12.09 -12.73 13.33
CA PRO A 72 13.55 -12.73 13.29
C PRO A 72 14.14 -12.68 14.70
N SER A 73 15.39 -13.12 14.85
CA SER A 73 16.07 -13.15 16.15
C SER A 73 16.46 -11.77 16.67
N ASP A 74 16.71 -10.81 15.78
CA ASP A 74 16.95 -9.42 16.15
C ASP A 74 15.64 -8.75 16.60
N SER A 75 15.64 -8.17 17.80
CA SER A 75 14.43 -7.58 18.40
C SER A 75 13.93 -6.35 17.64
N GLY A 76 14.82 -5.58 17.01
CA GLY A 76 14.43 -4.42 16.20
C GLY A 76 13.74 -4.86 14.91
N HIS A 77 14.30 -5.86 14.24
CA HIS A 77 13.67 -6.47 13.06
C HIS A 77 12.34 -7.14 13.41
N ALA A 78 12.24 -7.79 14.57
CA ALA A 78 11.01 -8.43 15.02
C ALA A 78 9.91 -7.39 15.26
N ALA A 79 10.23 -6.30 15.97
CA ALA A 79 9.30 -5.19 16.18
C ALA A 79 8.89 -4.52 14.85
N ALA A 80 9.84 -4.32 13.92
CA ALA A 80 9.56 -3.78 12.60
C ALA A 80 8.62 -4.68 11.78
N LEU A 81 8.82 -6.01 11.81
CA LEU A 81 7.94 -6.97 11.16
C LEU A 81 6.53 -6.93 11.77
N THR A 82 6.41 -6.97 13.10
CA THR A 82 5.10 -6.90 13.78
C THR A 82 4.34 -5.63 13.42
N ASP A 83 5.01 -4.48 13.37
CA ASP A 83 4.36 -3.21 13.01
C ASP A 83 4.05 -3.10 11.51
N ALA A 84 4.82 -3.77 10.64
CA ALA A 84 4.46 -3.91 9.23
C ALA A 84 3.18 -4.75 9.03
N GLU A 85 3.03 -5.85 9.78
CA GLU A 85 1.80 -6.66 9.79
C GLU A 85 0.62 -5.87 10.35
N ASN A 86 0.85 -5.07 11.40
CA ASN A 86 -0.18 -4.19 11.95
C ASN A 86 -0.59 -3.08 10.98
N TYR A 87 0.32 -2.51 10.19
CA TYR A 87 -0.02 -1.58 9.12
C TYR A 87 -0.95 -2.22 8.09
N ILE A 88 -0.67 -3.45 7.66
CA ILE A 88 -1.53 -4.20 6.73
C ILE A 88 -2.91 -4.45 7.34
N ARG A 89 -2.97 -4.84 8.63
CA ARG A 89 -4.24 -5.00 9.36
C ARG A 89 -5.00 -3.69 9.49
N ALA A 90 -4.30 -2.58 9.70
CA ALA A 90 -4.89 -1.24 9.76
C ALA A 90 -5.45 -0.77 8.41
N LEU A 91 -4.79 -1.12 7.30
CA LEU A 91 -5.32 -0.89 5.96
C LEU A 91 -6.62 -1.68 5.74
N ALA A 92 -6.66 -2.97 6.13
CA ALA A 92 -7.89 -3.77 6.09
C ALA A 92 -8.98 -3.22 7.03
N HIS A 93 -8.60 -2.72 8.20
CA HIS A 93 -9.50 -2.06 9.15
C HIS A 93 -10.19 -0.85 8.50
N GLY A 94 -9.42 0.06 7.89
CA GLY A 94 -9.98 1.20 7.15
C GLY A 94 -10.88 0.80 5.98
N ILE A 95 -10.52 -0.24 5.22
CA ILE A 95 -11.38 -0.80 4.16
C ILE A 95 -12.70 -1.30 4.74
N VAL A 96 -12.66 -2.07 5.83
CA VAL A 96 -13.87 -2.61 6.43
C VAL A 96 -14.74 -1.52 7.05
N ALA A 97 -14.13 -0.57 7.74
CA ALA A 97 -14.78 0.58 8.34
C ALA A 97 -15.32 1.57 7.30
N GLN A 98 -14.92 1.43 6.03
CA GLN A 98 -15.24 2.37 4.94
C GLN A 98 -14.77 3.79 5.27
N ASP A 99 -13.60 3.91 5.90
CA ASP A 99 -13.04 5.20 6.36
C ASP A 99 -11.65 5.44 5.74
N PRO A 100 -11.55 6.25 4.66
CA PRO A 100 -10.28 6.64 4.06
C PRO A 100 -9.37 7.46 4.97
N GLU A 101 -9.88 8.01 6.08
CA GLU A 101 -9.12 8.76 7.08
C GLU A 101 -8.97 8.01 8.41
N ASP A 102 -9.15 6.69 8.37
CA ASP A 102 -9.01 5.80 9.51
C ASP A 102 -7.71 6.05 10.29
N LYS A 103 -7.84 6.19 11.60
CA LYS A 103 -6.71 6.56 12.47
C LYS A 103 -5.75 5.39 12.68
N ALA A 104 -6.19 4.15 12.47
CA ALA A 104 -5.33 3.01 12.70
C ALA A 104 -4.18 2.96 11.70
N TYR A 105 -4.45 3.16 10.40
CA TYR A 105 -3.34 3.15 9.42
C TYR A 105 -2.41 4.36 9.60
N GLN A 106 -2.95 5.51 10.03
CA GLN A 106 -2.18 6.72 10.31
C GLN A 106 -1.23 6.54 11.50
N PHE A 107 -1.56 5.68 12.47
CA PHE A 107 -0.64 5.31 13.55
C PHE A 107 0.56 4.51 13.03
N TYR A 108 0.34 3.57 12.11
CA TYR A 108 1.38 2.67 11.60
C TYR A 108 2.11 3.18 10.35
N SER A 109 1.82 4.40 9.89
CA SER A 109 2.44 4.92 8.66
C SER A 109 2.71 6.42 8.69
N GLU A 110 3.75 6.81 7.96
CA GLU A 110 4.09 8.18 7.66
C GLU A 110 4.37 8.33 6.16
N GLY A 111 4.51 9.57 5.68
CA GLY A 111 5.00 9.85 4.33
C GLY A 111 4.12 9.23 3.24
N SER A 112 4.75 8.60 2.25
CA SER A 112 4.02 8.05 1.10
C SER A 112 3.23 6.79 1.44
N ALA A 113 3.57 6.07 2.51
CA ALA A 113 2.79 4.92 2.94
C ALA A 113 1.42 5.32 3.49
N ALA A 114 1.33 6.41 4.25
CA ALA A 114 0.05 6.95 4.72
C ALA A 114 -0.84 7.40 3.55
N GLN A 115 -0.25 8.01 2.52
CA GLN A 115 -0.96 8.36 1.29
C GLN A 115 -1.46 7.11 0.55
N TYR A 116 -0.60 6.10 0.39
CA TYR A 116 -0.97 4.83 -0.24
C TYR A 116 -2.17 4.18 0.47
N ALA A 117 -2.14 4.06 1.80
CA ALA A 117 -3.25 3.48 2.55
C ALA A 117 -4.56 4.25 2.32
N LYS A 118 -4.53 5.58 2.40
CA LYS A 118 -5.70 6.43 2.11
C LYS A 118 -6.26 6.18 0.71
N GLU A 119 -5.40 6.16 -0.30
CA GLU A 119 -5.80 5.94 -1.69
C GLU A 119 -6.39 4.53 -1.89
N GLN A 120 -5.80 3.50 -1.30
CA GLN A 120 -6.33 2.15 -1.35
C GLN A 120 -7.70 2.06 -0.67
N ILE A 121 -7.87 2.62 0.52
CA ILE A 121 -9.18 2.60 1.20
C ILE A 121 -10.22 3.38 0.38
N GLN A 122 -9.85 4.55 -0.15
CA GLN A 122 -10.75 5.36 -0.98
C GLN A 122 -11.21 4.59 -2.23
N GLN A 123 -10.33 3.85 -2.91
CA GLN A 123 -10.70 3.04 -4.08
C GLN A 123 -11.75 1.97 -3.72
N TRP A 124 -11.66 1.36 -2.54
CA TRP A 124 -12.66 0.39 -2.08
C TRP A 124 -14.00 1.05 -1.76
N VAL A 125 -13.96 2.21 -1.09
CA VAL A 125 -15.16 3.01 -0.77
C VAL A 125 -15.86 3.48 -2.05
N ASP A 126 -15.12 4.05 -3.00
CA ASP A 126 -15.66 4.54 -4.28
C ASP A 126 -16.23 3.40 -5.13
N GLY A 127 -15.64 2.21 -5.03
CA GLY A 127 -16.14 0.99 -5.66
C GLY A 127 -17.34 0.35 -4.94
N GLU A 128 -17.76 0.89 -3.80
CA GLU A 128 -18.81 0.32 -2.93
C GLU A 128 -18.49 -1.12 -2.45
N TRP A 129 -17.21 -1.39 -2.20
CA TRP A 129 -16.69 -2.69 -1.77
C TRP A 129 -16.16 -2.64 -0.33
N THR A 130 -16.40 -3.71 0.41
CA THR A 130 -15.67 -4.07 1.63
C THR A 130 -15.00 -5.43 1.45
N ALA A 131 -14.10 -5.80 2.35
CA ALA A 131 -13.38 -7.05 2.29
C ALA A 131 -14.20 -8.23 2.87
N THR A 132 -13.90 -9.44 2.40
CA THR A 132 -14.32 -10.71 2.99
C THR A 132 -13.37 -11.83 2.56
N GLY A 133 -13.31 -12.91 3.32
CA GLY A 133 -12.46 -14.06 3.05
C GLY A 133 -11.10 -13.98 3.75
N LYS A 134 -10.10 -14.67 3.19
CA LYS A 134 -8.79 -14.89 3.81
C LYS A 134 -7.67 -14.36 2.92
N ASP A 135 -6.86 -13.48 3.49
CA ASP A 135 -5.64 -12.96 2.89
C ASP A 135 -4.43 -13.59 3.55
N ARG A 136 -3.48 -14.11 2.77
CA ARG A 136 -2.31 -14.83 3.28
C ARG A 136 -1.04 -14.05 3.00
N TYR A 137 -0.24 -13.83 4.03
CA TYR A 137 1.08 -13.19 3.96
C TYR A 137 2.14 -14.16 4.46
N TYR A 138 3.18 -14.43 3.69
CA TYR A 138 4.15 -15.50 3.96
C TYR A 138 5.53 -15.16 3.39
N ARG A 139 6.54 -15.96 3.76
CA ARG A 139 7.95 -15.74 3.39
C ARG A 139 8.40 -14.31 3.72
N ALA A 140 8.06 -13.87 4.92
CA ALA A 140 8.50 -12.58 5.41
C ALA A 140 10.02 -12.60 5.66
N GLU A 141 10.72 -11.59 5.13
CA GLU A 141 12.15 -11.38 5.32
C GLU A 141 12.39 -9.96 5.82
N THR A 142 13.49 -9.77 6.55
CA THR A 142 13.90 -8.46 7.05
C THR A 142 15.36 -8.18 6.72
N ALA A 143 15.67 -6.95 6.34
CA ALA A 143 17.04 -6.52 6.04
C ALA A 143 17.28 -5.08 6.48
N ASP A 144 18.49 -4.78 6.95
CA ASP A 144 18.91 -3.41 7.22
C ASP A 144 18.92 -2.56 5.95
N VAL A 145 18.45 -1.32 6.05
CA VAL A 145 18.50 -0.34 4.96
C VAL A 145 19.44 0.80 5.31
N GLY A 146 20.60 0.78 4.64
CA GLY A 146 21.62 1.80 4.78
C GLY A 146 22.13 1.93 6.21
N LYS A 147 22.60 3.13 6.59
CA LYS A 147 23.15 3.39 7.93
C LYS A 147 22.12 3.95 8.92
N SER A 148 20.87 4.15 8.48
CA SER A 148 19.89 5.03 9.15
C SER A 148 18.80 4.29 9.94
N LYS A 149 19.13 3.17 10.60
CA LYS A 149 18.21 2.34 11.41
C LYS A 149 16.89 1.98 10.70
N GLY A 150 16.89 1.89 9.37
CA GLY A 150 15.73 1.46 8.62
C GLY A 150 15.76 -0.06 8.46
N VAL A 151 14.58 -0.68 8.48
CA VAL A 151 14.43 -2.12 8.20
C VAL A 151 13.51 -2.24 7.00
N LEU A 152 13.96 -2.93 5.96
CA LEU A 152 13.10 -3.37 4.87
C LEU A 152 12.44 -4.66 5.29
N VAL A 153 11.11 -4.68 5.32
CA VAL A 153 10.31 -5.89 5.46
C VAL A 153 9.79 -6.25 4.08
N THR A 154 10.08 -7.46 3.59
CA THR A 154 9.47 -8.00 2.37
C THR A 154 8.62 -9.20 2.69
N MET A 155 7.48 -9.37 2.01
CA MET A 155 6.65 -10.56 2.16
C MET A 155 5.87 -10.85 0.87
N CYS A 156 5.58 -12.12 0.64
CA CYS A 156 4.64 -12.53 -0.38
C CYS A 156 3.21 -12.45 0.15
N ARG A 157 2.27 -12.13 -0.73
CA ARG A 157 0.83 -12.17 -0.49
C ARG A 157 0.17 -13.15 -1.46
N ASN A 158 -0.77 -13.95 -0.96
CA ASN A 158 -1.73 -14.68 -1.76
C ASN A 158 -3.14 -14.23 -1.36
N GLN A 159 -3.80 -13.51 -2.27
CA GLN A 159 -5.14 -12.95 -2.10
C GLN A 159 -6.21 -13.76 -2.85
N ALA A 160 -5.94 -15.02 -3.24
CA ALA A 160 -6.86 -15.87 -3.99
C ALA A 160 -8.21 -16.08 -3.29
N ASP A 161 -8.20 -16.09 -1.95
CA ASP A 161 -9.40 -16.26 -1.11
C ASP A 161 -9.85 -14.95 -0.46
N TYR A 162 -9.32 -13.80 -0.89
CA TYR A 162 -9.67 -12.48 -0.37
C TYR A 162 -10.46 -11.70 -1.41
N PHE A 163 -11.73 -11.42 -1.11
CA PHE A 163 -12.71 -10.96 -2.09
C PHE A 163 -13.30 -9.60 -1.74
N GLY A 164 -13.76 -8.90 -2.77
CA GLY A 164 -14.66 -7.77 -2.63
C GLY A 164 -16.08 -8.23 -2.34
N LYS A 165 -16.74 -7.60 -1.37
CA LYS A 165 -18.15 -7.76 -1.03
C LYS A 165 -18.84 -6.40 -1.15
N ASN A 166 -19.87 -6.31 -1.98
CA ASN A 166 -20.55 -5.04 -2.21
C ASN A 166 -21.28 -4.64 -0.93
N VAL A 167 -21.06 -3.41 -0.45
CA VAL A 167 -21.56 -2.98 0.86
C VAL A 167 -23.08 -2.84 0.91
N LYS A 168 -23.72 -2.54 -0.23
CA LYS A 168 -25.17 -2.36 -0.33
C LYS A 168 -25.93 -3.68 -0.47
N THR A 169 -25.41 -4.57 -1.31
CA THR A 169 -26.10 -5.81 -1.71
C THR A 169 -25.61 -7.04 -0.96
N GLY A 170 -24.42 -6.98 -0.34
CA GLY A 170 -23.76 -8.12 0.28
C GLY A 170 -23.23 -9.16 -0.73
N LYS A 171 -23.31 -8.88 -2.04
CA LYS A 171 -22.81 -9.79 -3.07
C LYS A 171 -21.29 -9.85 -3.04
N VAL A 172 -20.74 -11.06 -2.98
CA VAL A 172 -19.30 -11.31 -3.02
C VAL A 172 -18.86 -11.53 -4.47
N GLU A 173 -17.85 -10.79 -4.92
CA GLU A 173 -17.21 -10.98 -6.22
C GLU A 173 -16.10 -12.00 -6.09
N ARG A 174 -16.43 -13.24 -6.47
CA ARG A 174 -15.49 -14.35 -6.43
C ARG A 174 -14.66 -14.38 -7.70
N THR A 175 -13.36 -14.54 -7.53
CA THR A 175 -12.38 -14.74 -8.60
C THR A 175 -11.72 -16.10 -8.42
N GLU A 176 -11.27 -16.69 -9.52
CA GLU A 176 -10.43 -17.88 -9.48
C GLU A 176 -8.98 -17.50 -9.22
N GLU A 177 -8.25 -18.37 -8.53
CA GLU A 177 -6.83 -18.19 -8.29
C GLU A 177 -6.07 -18.12 -9.63
N SER A 178 -5.25 -17.10 -9.78
CA SER A 178 -4.38 -16.92 -10.95
C SER A 178 -3.09 -16.22 -10.51
N LEU A 179 -2.21 -15.91 -11.46
CA LEU A 179 -1.00 -15.16 -11.11
C LEU A 179 -1.33 -13.78 -10.48
N LYS A 180 -2.48 -13.19 -10.82
CA LYS A 180 -3.01 -11.95 -10.20
C LYS A 180 -3.28 -12.06 -8.71
N SER A 181 -3.38 -13.28 -8.18
CA SER A 181 -3.54 -13.53 -6.75
C SER A 181 -2.24 -13.32 -5.96
N TYR A 182 -1.10 -13.25 -6.64
CA TYR A 182 0.22 -13.22 -6.02
C TYR A 182 0.85 -11.84 -6.12
N GLN A 183 1.24 -11.29 -4.97
CA GLN A 183 1.91 -10.00 -4.89
C GLN A 183 3.14 -10.09 -3.98
N LYS A 184 4.07 -9.16 -4.17
CA LYS A 184 5.19 -8.94 -3.25
C LYS A 184 5.08 -7.56 -2.64
N PHE A 185 5.09 -7.52 -1.31
CA PHE A 185 5.08 -6.30 -0.53
C PHE A 185 6.50 -6.01 -0.08
N SER A 186 6.91 -4.75 -0.22
CA SER A 186 8.17 -4.22 0.29
C SER A 186 7.85 -2.98 1.12
N LEU A 187 8.04 -3.07 2.44
CA LEU A 187 7.73 -2.01 3.40
C LEU A 187 9.02 -1.49 4.03
N LEU A 188 9.32 -0.21 3.79
CA LEU A 188 10.43 0.46 4.46
C LEU A 188 9.98 0.94 5.84
N MET A 189 10.41 0.23 6.87
CA MET A 189 10.14 0.52 8.27
C MET A 189 11.18 1.48 8.84
N ARG A 190 10.73 2.44 9.65
CA ARG A 190 11.59 3.26 10.51
C ARG A 190 10.96 3.41 11.89
N PRO A 191 11.77 3.66 12.94
CA PRO A 191 11.22 4.07 14.22
C PRO A 191 10.37 5.34 14.04
N ALA A 192 9.21 5.39 14.70
CA ALA A 192 8.35 6.56 14.70
C ALA A 192 9.12 7.79 15.22
N LYS A 193 8.80 8.96 14.67
CA LYS A 193 9.40 10.22 15.16
C LYS A 193 8.73 10.71 16.44
N SER A 194 7.48 10.32 16.65
CA SER A 194 6.72 10.62 17.86
C SER A 194 7.29 9.87 19.07
N ALA A 195 6.98 10.35 20.27
CA ALA A 195 7.39 9.70 21.51
C ALA A 195 6.63 8.38 21.68
N GLY A 196 7.13 7.31 21.06
CA GLY A 196 6.60 5.96 21.18
C GLY A 196 7.60 4.95 20.59
N GLU A 197 7.79 3.83 21.27
CA GLU A 197 8.67 2.74 20.82
C GLU A 197 7.97 1.84 19.79
N HIS A 198 7.47 2.44 18.69
CA HIS A 198 6.87 1.70 17.58
C HIS A 198 7.55 2.05 16.25
N TRP A 199 7.35 1.17 15.27
CA TRP A 199 7.81 1.35 13.91
C TRP A 199 6.67 1.80 13.01
N VAL A 200 7.00 2.62 12.03
CA VAL A 200 6.07 3.09 11.01
C VAL A 200 6.58 2.72 9.63
N VAL A 201 5.65 2.39 8.73
CA VAL A 201 5.95 2.28 7.30
C VAL A 201 6.11 3.69 6.75
N GLN A 202 7.25 4.02 6.16
CA GLN A 202 7.44 5.30 5.48
C GLN A 202 7.21 5.22 3.97
N GLN A 203 7.49 4.05 3.39
CA GLN A 203 7.30 3.76 1.98
C GLN A 203 6.84 2.32 1.84
N ILE A 204 5.93 2.11 0.90
CA ILE A 204 5.45 0.79 0.50
C ILE A 204 5.53 0.67 -1.01
N GLU A 205 5.98 -0.49 -1.48
CA GLU A 205 5.89 -0.92 -2.86
C GLU A 205 5.16 -2.26 -2.90
N VAL A 206 4.18 -2.38 -3.81
CA VAL A 206 3.44 -3.62 -4.04
C VAL A 206 3.59 -3.99 -5.50
N GLN A 207 4.28 -5.11 -5.75
CA GLN A 207 4.43 -5.69 -7.07
C GLN A 207 3.36 -6.75 -7.27
N GLY A 208 2.61 -6.67 -8.37
CA GLY A 208 1.58 -7.64 -8.73
C GLY A 208 2.10 -8.74 -9.66
N GLU A 209 1.33 -9.83 -9.78
CA GLU A 209 1.61 -10.95 -10.68
C GLU A 209 2.98 -11.61 -10.45
N VAL A 210 3.36 -11.76 -9.18
CA VAL A 210 4.71 -12.18 -8.79
C VAL A 210 4.84 -13.71 -8.75
N GLN A 211 5.48 -14.27 -9.78
CA GLN A 211 5.65 -15.73 -9.93
C GLN A 211 6.44 -16.39 -8.79
N GLU A 212 7.43 -15.71 -8.21
CA GLU A 212 8.21 -16.27 -7.08
C GLU A 212 7.37 -16.48 -5.82
N CYS A 213 6.29 -15.71 -5.66
CA CYS A 213 5.34 -15.91 -4.56
C CYS A 213 4.43 -17.11 -4.83
N LYS A 214 4.21 -17.52 -6.08
CA LYS A 214 3.47 -18.73 -6.42
C LYS A 214 4.31 -19.98 -6.13
N GLY A 215 4.28 -20.49 -4.89
CA GLY A 215 4.94 -21.75 -4.54
C GLY A 215 4.63 -22.28 -3.16
#